data_AF-A0A848U1D6-F1
#
_entry.id   AF-A0A848U1D6-F1
#
_cell.length_a   1.000
_cell.length_b   1.000
_cell.length_c   1.000
_cell.angle_alpha   90.00
_cell.angle_beta   90.00
_cell.angle_gamma   90.00
#
_symmetry.space_group_name_H-M   'P 1'
#
loop_
_entity.id
_entity.type
_entity.pdbx_description
1 polymer ?
#
loop_
_entity_poly.entity_id
_entity_poly.type
_entity_poly.pdbx_seq_one_letter_code
_entity_poly.pdbx_strand_id
1 'polypeptide(L)'
;MHADALRMAVTKIVDSLSRANIRSAVDQYRAAKGDQRTAAAARLGHAGAVMMESIDAMSAPERQIVKWLHLESLGSAEYWQNLLENSDNSREHQAEVVRLASRVMFASSHLPGMIGLLETVDSTPSQAADTLALDESEAHLCIRLTDAGERASDPDRVARAIDGIDMLYSACASIARKPAMDLRLEAIVSRQNRDRDIQFTGEHDSMSAVSAVIDSIPAALADINPDQDIDLDAVVRSLPIFEDLNTLASLGTFSGNDLKDISDTMHQGALLALESGVILIDSQAMDANIHQRPAPTPTVSDADVESAVRESAAMDSETRSPGDDALSAAERDEHYDRYLREREAMLQQHAATVSSTGINGHSMPARDVSPGTGGSGTDDELRRDAVEELLRSLEQSRNS
;
A
#
# COMPACT_ATOMS: atom_id res chain seq x y z
N MET A 1 20.15 14.86 -11.37
CA MET A 1 19.75 15.93 -10.45
C MET A 1 20.07 15.45 -9.05
N HIS A 2 20.85 16.19 -8.26
CA HIS A 2 21.18 15.78 -6.88
C HIS A 2 19.94 15.79 -5.98
N ALA A 3 19.89 14.92 -4.97
CA ALA A 3 18.75 14.79 -4.06
C ALA A 3 18.39 16.13 -3.40
N ASP A 4 19.37 16.88 -2.92
CA ASP A 4 19.17 18.20 -2.31
C ASP A 4 18.54 19.21 -3.27
N ALA A 5 18.99 19.20 -4.53
CA ALA A 5 18.45 20.07 -5.58
C ALA A 5 17.00 19.68 -5.93
N LEU A 6 16.67 18.38 -5.92
CA LEU A 6 15.31 17.88 -6.08
C LEU A 6 14.42 18.36 -4.92
N ARG A 7 14.87 18.22 -3.68
CA ARG A 7 14.13 18.66 -2.48
C ARG A 7 13.84 20.16 -2.53
N MET A 8 14.87 20.97 -2.74
CA MET A 8 14.71 22.43 -2.84
C MET A 8 13.75 22.82 -3.96
N ALA A 9 13.83 22.15 -5.11
CA ALA A 9 12.95 22.43 -6.24
C ALA A 9 11.50 22.04 -5.93
N VAL A 10 11.26 20.88 -5.29
CA VAL A 10 9.91 20.47 -4.86
C VAL A 10 9.33 21.43 -3.82
N THR A 11 10.10 21.80 -2.78
CA THR A 11 9.64 22.75 -1.76
C THR A 11 9.24 24.08 -2.39
N LYS A 12 10.06 24.62 -3.31
CA LYS A 12 9.72 25.87 -4.01
C LYS A 12 8.48 25.75 -4.89
N ILE A 13 8.30 24.64 -5.60
CA ILE A 13 7.08 24.42 -6.41
C ILE A 13 5.85 24.41 -5.52
N VAL A 14 5.91 23.72 -4.38
CA VAL A 14 4.82 23.67 -3.40
C VAL A 14 4.53 25.06 -2.83
N ASP A 15 5.57 25.82 -2.47
CA ASP A 15 5.45 27.18 -2.00
C ASP A 15 4.82 28.11 -3.06
N SER A 16 5.19 27.97 -4.33
CA SER A 16 4.59 28.72 -5.45
C SER A 16 3.12 28.38 -5.63
N LEU A 17 2.75 27.09 -5.62
CA LEU A 17 1.35 26.65 -5.70
C LEU A 17 0.53 27.15 -4.51
N SER A 18 1.10 27.12 -3.31
CA SER A 18 0.47 27.61 -2.08
C SER A 18 0.28 29.12 -2.09
N ARG A 19 1.32 29.87 -2.49
CA ARG A 19 1.29 31.35 -2.60
C ARG A 19 0.26 31.83 -3.64
N ALA A 20 0.14 31.12 -4.76
CA ALA A 20 -0.88 31.40 -5.76
C ALA A 20 -2.30 31.06 -5.27
N ASN A 21 -2.44 30.32 -4.17
CA ASN A 21 -3.71 29.82 -3.63
C ASN A 21 -4.55 29.08 -4.69
N ILE A 22 -3.88 28.42 -5.64
CA ILE A 22 -4.50 27.84 -6.84
C ILE A 22 -5.49 26.72 -6.49
N ARG A 23 -5.20 25.91 -5.46
CA ARG A 23 -6.10 24.85 -4.99
C ARG A 23 -7.45 25.40 -4.54
N SER A 24 -7.43 26.38 -3.63
CA SER A 24 -8.65 27.01 -3.13
C SER A 24 -9.44 27.69 -4.25
N ALA A 25 -8.74 28.36 -5.17
CA ALA A 25 -9.36 29.01 -6.32
C ALA A 25 -10.05 28.00 -7.27
N VAL A 26 -9.41 26.87 -7.56
CA VAL A 26 -9.99 25.78 -8.37
C VAL A 26 -11.20 25.15 -7.68
N ASP A 27 -11.12 24.87 -6.38
CA ASP A 27 -12.23 24.29 -5.62
C ASP A 27 -13.44 25.23 -5.56
N GLN A 28 -13.21 26.53 -5.36
CA GLN A 28 -14.26 27.56 -5.42
C GLN A 28 -14.87 27.66 -6.82
N TYR A 29 -14.05 27.61 -7.87
CA TYR A 29 -14.53 27.63 -9.25
C TYR A 29 -15.40 26.42 -9.59
N ARG A 30 -15.03 25.22 -9.11
CA ARG A 30 -15.81 23.99 -9.28
C ARG A 30 -17.15 24.02 -8.56
N ALA A 31 -17.20 24.63 -7.37
CA ALA A 31 -18.41 24.70 -6.55
C ALA A 31 -19.37 25.81 -7.00
N ALA A 32 -18.86 26.85 -7.66
CA ALA A 32 -19.63 28.02 -8.04
C ALA A 32 -20.67 27.74 -9.15
N LYS A 33 -21.86 28.31 -8.99
CA LYS A 33 -22.96 28.23 -9.96
C LYS A 33 -23.54 29.62 -10.25
N GLY A 34 -24.06 29.82 -11.45
CA GLY A 34 -24.68 31.09 -11.87
C GLY A 34 -23.71 32.28 -11.70
N ASP A 35 -24.18 33.37 -11.09
CA ASP A 35 -23.42 34.61 -10.92
C ASP A 35 -22.15 34.44 -10.06
N GLN A 36 -22.11 33.44 -9.17
CA GLN A 36 -20.91 33.14 -8.38
C GLN A 36 -19.75 32.66 -9.26
N ARG A 37 -20.04 32.10 -10.44
CA ARG A 37 -19.03 31.55 -11.36
C ARG A 37 -18.14 32.65 -11.92
N THR A 38 -18.68 33.84 -12.22
CA THR A 38 -17.89 34.98 -12.71
C THR A 38 -16.88 35.45 -11.66
N ALA A 39 -17.31 35.55 -10.39
CA ALA A 39 -16.43 35.92 -9.28
C ALA A 39 -15.36 34.84 -9.01
N ALA A 40 -15.73 33.56 -9.07
CA ALA A 40 -14.78 32.46 -8.91
C ALA A 40 -13.79 32.38 -10.09
N ALA A 41 -14.25 32.66 -11.32
CA ALA A 41 -13.41 32.74 -12.53
C ALA A 41 -12.34 33.83 -12.38
N ALA A 42 -12.72 35.01 -11.88
CA ALA A 42 -11.78 36.09 -11.63
C ALA A 42 -10.70 35.71 -10.60
N ARG A 43 -11.08 34.98 -9.54
CA ARG A 43 -10.13 34.47 -8.53
C ARG A 43 -9.19 33.42 -9.13
N LEU A 44 -9.73 32.50 -9.92
CA LEU A 44 -8.93 31.48 -10.61
C LEU A 44 -7.96 32.12 -11.61
N GLY A 45 -8.40 33.13 -12.37
CA GLY A 45 -7.54 33.89 -13.27
C GLY A 45 -6.44 34.66 -12.55
N HIS A 46 -6.73 35.24 -11.38
CA HIS A 46 -5.70 35.88 -10.54
C HIS A 46 -4.67 34.87 -10.04
N ALA A 47 -5.11 33.71 -9.53
CA ALA A 47 -4.20 32.62 -9.14
C ALA A 47 -3.35 32.13 -10.33
N GLY A 48 -3.95 32.06 -11.52
CA GLY A 48 -3.25 31.72 -12.75
C GLY A 48 -2.16 32.73 -13.13
N ALA A 49 -2.44 34.03 -13.00
CA ALA A 49 -1.45 35.08 -13.24
C ALA A 49 -0.23 34.97 -12.31
N VAL A 50 -0.46 34.75 -11.01
CA VAL A 50 0.62 34.53 -10.03
C VAL A 50 1.41 33.26 -10.34
N MET A 51 0.75 32.22 -10.84
CA MET A 51 1.41 30.96 -11.21
C MET A 51 2.26 31.11 -12.47
N MET A 52 1.80 31.84 -13.49
CA MET A 52 2.60 32.14 -14.69
C MET A 52 3.88 32.89 -14.33
N GLU A 53 3.77 33.96 -13.53
CA GLU A 53 4.94 34.71 -13.03
C GLU A 53 5.89 33.80 -12.24
N SER A 54 5.34 32.92 -11.42
CA SER A 54 6.14 31.95 -10.66
C SER A 54 6.89 30.97 -11.56
N ILE A 55 6.24 30.42 -12.60
CA ILE A 55 6.85 29.47 -13.56
C ILE A 55 7.95 30.14 -14.39
N ASP A 56 7.74 31.39 -14.80
CA ASP A 56 8.76 32.15 -15.53
C ASP A 56 10.01 32.36 -14.67
N ALA A 57 9.83 32.59 -13.36
CA ALA A 57 10.91 32.75 -12.39
C ALA A 57 11.59 31.42 -11.97
N MET A 58 11.06 30.26 -12.35
CA MET A 58 11.60 28.96 -11.92
C MET A 58 12.96 28.64 -12.52
N SER A 59 13.82 28.03 -11.71
CA SER A 59 15.10 27.48 -12.14
C SER A 59 14.94 26.25 -13.05
N ALA A 60 15.99 25.85 -13.77
CA ALA A 60 15.93 24.68 -14.66
C ALA A 60 15.50 23.36 -13.95
N PRO A 61 16.00 23.04 -12.73
CA PRO A 61 15.51 21.90 -11.96
C PRO A 61 14.01 21.97 -11.63
N GLU A 62 13.52 23.15 -11.24
CA GLU A 62 12.10 23.37 -10.93
C GLU A 62 11.22 23.17 -12.18
N ARG A 63 11.63 23.75 -13.33
CA ARG A 63 10.93 23.58 -14.61
C ARG A 63 10.88 22.12 -15.05
N GLN A 64 11.94 21.35 -14.81
CA GLN A 64 11.98 19.93 -15.13
C GLN A 64 10.94 19.14 -14.31
N ILE A 65 10.79 19.45 -13.02
CA ILE A 65 9.79 18.81 -12.16
C ILE A 65 8.38 19.24 -12.57
N VAL A 66 8.16 20.53 -12.86
CA VAL A 66 6.88 21.04 -13.38
C VAL A 66 6.47 20.31 -14.67
N LYS A 67 7.44 20.03 -15.56
CA LYS A 67 7.21 19.23 -16.76
C LYS A 67 6.81 17.79 -16.43
N TRP A 68 7.52 17.11 -15.50
CA TRP A 68 7.19 15.75 -15.07
C TRP A 68 5.81 15.64 -14.40
N LEU A 69 5.38 16.69 -13.71
CA LEU A 69 4.05 16.75 -13.09
C LEU A 69 2.95 17.21 -14.06
N HIS A 70 3.29 17.46 -15.33
CA HIS A 70 2.39 18.02 -16.34
C HIS A 70 1.72 19.33 -15.88
N LEU A 71 2.49 20.17 -15.20
CA LEU A 71 2.09 21.51 -14.74
C LEU A 71 2.61 22.63 -15.65
N GLU A 72 3.33 22.29 -16.74
CA GLU A 72 3.91 23.26 -17.67
C GLU A 72 2.86 24.17 -18.32
N SER A 73 1.66 23.64 -18.55
CA SER A 73 0.55 24.40 -19.13
C SER A 73 0.10 25.56 -18.25
N LEU A 74 0.38 25.52 -16.93
CA LEU A 74 0.09 26.63 -16.01
C LEU A 74 0.92 27.88 -16.29
N GLY A 75 2.01 27.76 -17.06
CA GLY A 75 2.80 28.90 -17.53
C GLY A 75 2.25 29.55 -18.81
N SER A 76 1.22 28.97 -19.42
CA SER A 76 0.66 29.47 -20.69
C SER A 76 -0.57 30.34 -20.48
N ALA A 77 -0.53 31.57 -20.99
CA ALA A 77 -1.69 32.46 -21.02
C ALA A 77 -2.86 31.86 -21.82
N GLU A 78 -2.55 31.13 -22.91
CA GLU A 78 -3.54 30.45 -23.75
C GLU A 78 -4.28 29.36 -22.96
N TYR A 79 -3.57 28.59 -22.12
CA TYR A 79 -4.19 27.59 -21.27
C TYR A 79 -5.19 28.21 -20.30
N TRP A 80 -4.82 29.32 -19.64
CA TRP A 80 -5.71 30.02 -18.70
C TRP A 80 -6.90 30.66 -19.40
N GLN A 81 -6.70 31.22 -20.60
CA GLN A 81 -7.81 31.73 -21.40
C GLN A 81 -8.79 30.62 -21.76
N ASN A 82 -8.30 29.49 -22.28
CA ASN A 82 -9.13 28.34 -22.64
C ASN A 82 -9.84 27.72 -21.42
N LEU A 83 -9.20 27.71 -20.24
CA LEU A 83 -9.78 27.20 -19.00
C LEU A 83 -10.84 28.13 -18.41
N LEU A 84 -10.80 29.43 -18.70
CA LEU A 84 -11.73 30.43 -18.17
C LEU A 84 -12.85 30.78 -19.16
N GLU A 85 -12.59 30.68 -20.47
CA GLU A 85 -13.62 30.79 -21.49
C GLU A 85 -14.64 29.67 -21.32
N ASN A 86 -15.92 30.02 -21.39
CA ASN A 86 -16.99 29.04 -21.39
C ASN A 86 -16.93 28.32 -22.75
N SER A 87 -16.19 27.22 -22.83
CA SER A 87 -16.20 26.38 -24.02
C SER A 87 -17.61 25.85 -24.28
N ASP A 88 -18.01 25.81 -25.56
CA ASP A 88 -19.29 25.26 -26.00
C ASP A 88 -19.50 23.80 -25.51
N ASN A 89 -18.39 23.12 -25.18
CA ASN A 89 -18.37 21.77 -24.64
C ASN A 89 -18.14 21.76 -23.11
N SER A 90 -19.22 21.95 -22.34
CA SER A 90 -19.19 21.95 -20.87
C SER A 90 -18.56 20.69 -20.24
N ARG A 91 -18.54 19.54 -20.94
CA ARG A 91 -17.97 18.29 -20.41
C ARG A 91 -16.45 18.29 -20.47
N GLU A 92 -15.88 18.76 -21.58
CA GLU A 92 -14.43 18.90 -21.74
C GLU A 92 -13.88 19.95 -20.77
N HIS A 93 -14.59 21.08 -20.62
CA HIS A 93 -14.27 22.09 -19.62
C HIS A 93 -14.15 21.52 -18.21
N GLN A 94 -15.16 20.77 -17.79
CA GLN A 94 -15.19 20.19 -16.46
C GLN A 94 -14.09 19.16 -16.27
N ALA A 95 -13.76 18.39 -17.31
CA ALA A 95 -12.66 17.44 -17.27
C ALA A 95 -11.32 18.16 -17.08
N GLU A 96 -11.06 19.27 -17.77
CA GLU A 96 -9.83 20.04 -17.59
C GLU A 96 -9.70 20.64 -16.19
N VAL A 97 -10.78 21.21 -15.64
CA VAL A 97 -10.79 21.74 -14.28
C VAL A 97 -10.51 20.63 -13.24
N VAL A 98 -11.05 19.42 -13.45
CA VAL A 98 -10.78 18.27 -12.58
C VAL A 98 -9.33 17.79 -12.71
N ARG A 99 -8.77 17.73 -13.93
CA ARG A 99 -7.35 17.40 -14.15
C ARG A 99 -6.42 18.40 -13.48
N LEU A 100 -6.75 19.69 -13.57
CA LEU A 100 -6.01 20.73 -12.86
C LEU A 100 -6.05 20.50 -11.36
N ALA A 101 -7.24 20.28 -10.79
CA ALA A 101 -7.42 20.03 -9.36
C ALA A 101 -6.60 18.83 -8.89
N SER A 102 -6.62 17.71 -9.64
CA SER A 102 -5.89 16.50 -9.27
C SER A 102 -4.38 16.70 -9.33
N ARG A 103 -3.85 17.38 -10.35
CA ARG A 103 -2.41 17.65 -10.48
C ARG A 103 -1.91 18.58 -9.37
N VAL A 104 -2.66 19.65 -9.07
CA VAL A 104 -2.35 20.58 -7.97
C VAL A 104 -2.41 19.88 -6.63
N MET A 105 -3.43 19.05 -6.39
CA MET A 105 -3.56 18.27 -5.15
C MET A 105 -2.37 17.31 -4.99
N PHE A 106 -2.02 16.58 -6.05
CA PHE A 106 -0.88 15.67 -6.03
C PHE A 106 0.43 16.39 -5.73
N ALA A 107 0.72 17.47 -6.45
CA ALA A 107 1.93 18.25 -6.29
C ALA A 107 2.03 18.89 -4.89
N SER A 108 0.92 19.35 -4.31
CA SER A 108 0.93 20.02 -3.00
C SER A 108 0.86 19.07 -1.81
N SER A 109 0.19 17.91 -1.93
CA SER A 109 -0.09 17.01 -0.79
C SER A 109 0.73 15.72 -0.81
N HIS A 110 1.03 15.16 -1.98
CA HIS A 110 1.67 13.84 -2.08
C HIS A 110 3.16 13.92 -2.44
N LEU A 111 3.53 14.87 -3.30
CA LEU A 111 4.92 15.02 -3.74
C LEU A 111 5.91 15.26 -2.58
N PRO A 112 5.63 16.11 -1.57
CA PRO A 112 6.53 16.27 -0.43
C PRO A 112 6.76 14.96 0.33
N GLY A 113 5.71 14.17 0.55
CA GLY A 113 5.80 12.87 1.23
C GLY A 113 6.64 11.87 0.45
N MET A 114 6.43 11.78 -0.88
CA MET A 114 7.24 10.92 -1.74
C MET A 114 8.72 11.30 -1.73
N ILE A 115 9.04 12.59 -1.65
CA ILE A 115 10.41 13.07 -1.54
C ILE A 115 11.01 12.77 -0.16
N GLY A 116 10.22 12.87 0.90
CA GLY A 116 10.64 12.43 2.25
C GLY A 116 11.01 10.95 2.30
N LEU A 117 10.35 10.10 1.51
CA LEU A 117 10.71 8.68 1.38
C LEU A 117 12.04 8.45 0.65
N LEU A 118 12.53 9.41 -0.14
CA LEU A 118 13.86 9.31 -0.76
C LEU A 118 14.96 9.74 0.22
N GLU A 119 14.63 10.58 1.21
CA GLU A 119 15.56 11.04 2.25
C GLU A 119 15.97 9.89 3.19
N THR A 120 15.04 8.98 3.50
CA THR A 120 15.35 7.78 4.30
C THR A 120 16.32 6.83 3.58
N VAL A 121 16.40 6.90 2.25
CA VAL A 121 17.26 6.04 1.43
C VAL A 121 18.69 6.59 1.32
N ASP A 122 18.86 7.91 1.24
CA ASP A 122 20.18 8.54 1.09
C ASP A 122 20.87 8.90 2.43
N SER A 123 20.14 8.88 3.56
CA SER A 123 20.68 9.26 4.89
C SER A 123 21.40 8.13 5.66
N THR A 124 21.80 7.06 4.99
CA THR A 124 22.73 6.05 5.55
C THR A 124 24.05 6.10 4.79
N PRO A 125 25.13 6.66 5.39
CA PRO A 125 25.71 6.07 6.60
C PRO A 125 26.21 7.12 7.62
N SER A 126 25.48 7.34 8.71
CA SER A 126 26.03 7.77 10.02
C SER A 126 24.96 7.96 11.11
N GLN A 127 23.66 7.86 10.80
CA GLN A 127 22.56 8.04 11.76
C GLN A 127 21.90 6.74 12.23
N ALA A 128 22.64 5.62 12.23
CA ALA A 128 22.27 4.43 13.02
C ALA A 128 22.40 4.65 14.55
N ALA A 129 22.50 5.90 15.00
CA ALA A 129 22.51 6.30 16.40
C ALA A 129 21.27 7.12 16.80
N ASP A 130 20.33 7.34 15.87
CA ASP A 130 19.10 8.12 16.13
C ASP A 130 17.84 7.46 15.54
N THR A 131 17.88 6.13 15.32
CA THR A 131 16.69 5.32 15.60
C THR A 131 16.37 5.64 17.05
N LEU A 132 15.25 6.35 17.25
CA LEU A 132 14.59 6.61 18.53
C LEU A 132 15.10 5.60 19.55
N ALA A 133 15.86 6.07 20.54
CA ALA A 133 16.35 5.22 21.61
C ALA A 133 15.19 4.33 22.03
N LEU A 134 15.23 3.05 21.64
CA LEU A 134 14.22 2.09 21.99
C LEU A 134 14.12 2.20 23.50
N ASP A 135 12.92 2.43 24.02
CA ASP A 135 12.73 2.19 25.45
C ASP A 135 13.29 0.78 25.70
N GLU A 136 14.10 0.59 26.76
CA GLU A 136 14.83 -0.66 27.05
C GLU A 136 13.92 -1.92 27.05
N SER A 137 12.61 -1.75 26.95
CA SER A 137 11.58 -2.77 26.84
C SER A 137 11.17 -3.20 25.41
N GLU A 138 11.64 -2.56 24.33
CA GLU A 138 11.25 -2.95 22.96
C GLU A 138 12.30 -3.87 22.30
N ALA A 139 11.84 -4.89 21.57
CA ALA A 139 12.66 -5.80 20.79
C ALA A 139 12.16 -5.92 19.34
N HIS A 140 13.06 -6.36 18.46
CA HIS A 140 12.79 -6.57 17.05
C HIS A 140 12.70 -8.06 16.72
N LEU A 141 11.73 -8.42 15.89
CA LEU A 141 11.63 -9.73 15.26
C LEU A 141 11.75 -9.56 13.75
N CYS A 142 12.68 -10.27 13.13
CA CYS A 142 12.84 -10.28 11.68
C CYS A 142 12.62 -11.69 11.13
N ILE A 143 11.71 -11.81 10.18
CA ILE A 143 11.43 -13.07 9.49
C ILE A 143 11.65 -12.95 7.99
N ARG A 144 12.04 -14.05 7.35
CA ARG A 144 12.14 -14.21 5.90
C ARG A 144 11.07 -15.17 5.39
N LEU A 145 10.43 -14.80 4.30
CA LEU A 145 9.67 -15.70 3.44
C LEU A 145 10.53 -16.02 2.22
N THR A 146 10.92 -17.29 2.05
CA THR A 146 11.68 -17.75 0.88
C THR A 146 10.77 -18.26 -0.23
N ASP A 147 11.16 -18.02 -1.48
CA ASP A 147 10.40 -18.49 -2.66
C ASP A 147 10.61 -20.00 -2.84
N ALA A 148 9.76 -20.83 -2.23
CA ALA A 148 9.89 -22.28 -2.12
C ALA A 148 8.63 -23.03 -2.61
N GLY A 149 8.11 -22.64 -3.78
CA GLY A 149 6.96 -23.29 -4.43
C GLY A 149 5.76 -22.36 -4.60
N GLU A 150 5.35 -21.68 -3.52
CA GLU A 150 4.48 -20.49 -3.58
C GLU A 150 5.34 -19.22 -3.64
N ARG A 151 4.98 -18.26 -4.49
CA ARG A 151 5.73 -17.00 -4.62
C ARG A 151 5.82 -16.34 -3.24
N ALA A 152 7.04 -16.06 -2.76
CA ALA A 152 7.24 -15.29 -1.51
C ALA A 152 6.62 -13.87 -1.54
N SER A 153 6.23 -13.41 -2.73
CA SER A 153 5.53 -12.16 -2.98
C SER A 153 3.99 -12.31 -3.03
N ASP A 154 3.47 -13.50 -2.82
CA ASP A 154 2.04 -13.79 -2.83
C ASP A 154 1.36 -13.07 -1.65
N PRO A 155 0.36 -12.22 -1.89
CA PRO A 155 -0.28 -11.43 -0.84
C PRO A 155 -0.93 -12.32 0.24
N ASP A 156 -1.49 -13.47 -0.14
CA ASP A 156 -2.14 -14.36 0.81
C ASP A 156 -1.11 -15.01 1.75
N ARG A 157 0.06 -15.40 1.22
CA ARG A 157 1.17 -15.92 2.04
C ARG A 157 1.74 -14.86 2.98
N VAL A 158 1.89 -13.62 2.53
CA VAL A 158 2.34 -12.50 3.39
C VAL A 158 1.32 -12.22 4.49
N ALA A 159 0.03 -12.20 4.18
CA ALA A 159 -1.03 -12.01 5.16
C ALA A 159 -1.05 -13.13 6.21
N ARG A 160 -1.00 -14.40 5.78
CA ARG A 160 -0.90 -15.57 6.67
C ARG A 160 0.31 -15.50 7.60
N ALA A 161 1.47 -15.07 7.09
CA ALA A 161 2.66 -14.89 7.92
C ALA A 161 2.46 -13.81 8.99
N ILE A 162 1.89 -12.66 8.61
CA ILE A 162 1.62 -11.56 9.55
C ILE A 162 0.61 -12.00 10.62
N ASP A 163 -0.49 -12.62 10.22
CA ASP A 163 -1.52 -13.12 11.13
C ASP A 163 -0.94 -14.19 12.07
N GLY A 164 -0.08 -15.08 11.56
CA GLY A 164 0.61 -16.09 12.36
C GLY A 164 1.49 -15.47 13.45
N ILE A 165 2.28 -14.44 13.11
CA ILE A 165 3.10 -13.71 14.09
C ILE A 165 2.24 -12.97 15.11
N ASP A 166 1.15 -12.33 14.68
CA ASP A 166 0.22 -11.63 15.59
C ASP A 166 -0.43 -12.57 16.60
N MET A 167 -0.86 -13.75 16.15
CA MET A 167 -1.40 -14.80 17.03
C MET A 167 -0.35 -15.32 18.03
N LEU A 168 0.86 -15.60 17.56
CA LEU A 168 1.96 -16.04 18.43
C LEU A 168 2.29 -14.97 19.48
N TYR A 169 2.41 -13.71 19.05
CA TYR A 169 2.68 -12.58 19.94
C TYR A 169 1.58 -12.42 20.99
N SER A 170 0.32 -12.45 20.57
CA SER A 170 -0.84 -12.32 21.47
C SER A 170 -0.89 -13.43 22.52
N ALA A 171 -0.57 -14.67 22.13
CA ALA A 171 -0.47 -15.80 23.04
C ALA A 171 0.70 -15.63 24.03
N CYS A 172 1.89 -15.25 23.55
CA CYS A 172 3.05 -14.99 24.39
C CYS A 172 2.84 -13.84 25.39
N ALA A 173 2.23 -12.73 24.94
CA ALA A 173 1.89 -11.60 25.79
C ALA A 173 0.89 -11.99 26.89
N SER A 174 -0.09 -12.84 26.55
CA SER A 174 -1.08 -13.37 27.50
C SER A 174 -0.44 -14.28 28.56
N ILE A 175 0.56 -15.10 28.19
CA ILE A 175 1.38 -15.87 29.13
C ILE A 175 2.16 -14.94 30.07
N ALA A 176 2.69 -13.83 29.56
CA ALA A 176 3.37 -12.81 30.36
C ALA A 176 2.40 -11.94 31.18
N ARG A 177 1.08 -12.12 31.04
CA ARG A 177 0.01 -11.27 31.61
C ARG A 177 0.17 -9.80 31.23
N LYS A 178 0.67 -9.53 30.03
CA LYS A 178 0.82 -8.19 29.44
C LYS A 178 -0.24 -7.99 28.34
N PRO A 179 -0.71 -6.76 28.11
CA PRO A 179 -1.61 -6.47 27.00
C PRO A 179 -0.85 -6.55 25.67
N ALA A 180 -1.40 -7.26 24.68
CA ALA A 180 -0.83 -7.40 23.33
C ALA A 180 -1.16 -6.19 22.44
N MET A 181 -0.74 -4.98 22.81
CA MET A 181 -1.12 -3.73 22.12
C MET A 181 0.02 -3.06 21.35
N ASP A 182 1.20 -3.65 21.42
CA ASP A 182 2.47 -3.02 21.12
C ASP A 182 3.23 -3.71 19.99
N LEU A 183 2.70 -4.82 19.46
CA LEU A 183 3.16 -5.37 18.21
C LEU A 183 2.93 -4.38 17.07
N ARG A 184 3.99 -4.05 16.34
CA ARG A 184 3.93 -3.19 15.16
C ARG A 184 4.72 -3.82 14.02
N LEU A 185 4.20 -3.61 12.82
CA LEU A 185 4.89 -3.94 11.58
C LEU A 185 5.70 -2.71 11.15
N GLU A 186 7.02 -2.82 11.17
CA GLU A 186 7.93 -1.73 10.79
C GLU A 186 8.16 -1.68 9.28
N ALA A 187 8.51 -2.83 8.69
CA ALA A 187 8.93 -2.88 7.31
C ALA A 187 8.64 -4.23 6.65
N ILE A 188 8.38 -4.17 5.33
CA ILE A 188 8.39 -5.33 4.44
C ILE A 188 9.38 -5.02 3.31
N VAL A 189 10.54 -5.68 3.33
CA VAL A 189 11.64 -5.42 2.40
C VAL A 189 11.70 -6.53 1.35
N SER A 190 11.67 -6.14 0.08
CA SER A 190 11.83 -7.09 -1.04
C SER A 190 13.31 -7.32 -1.33
N ARG A 191 13.75 -8.58 -1.41
CA ARG A 191 15.12 -8.94 -1.82
C ARG A 191 15.22 -9.30 -3.29
N GLN A 192 16.44 -9.24 -3.83
CA GLN A 192 16.75 -9.60 -5.23
C GLN A 192 16.35 -11.04 -5.58
N ASN A 193 16.41 -11.96 -4.59
CA ASN A 193 16.04 -13.36 -4.76
C ASN A 193 14.53 -13.63 -4.65
N ARG A 194 13.69 -12.59 -4.78
CA ARG A 194 12.22 -12.63 -4.57
C ARG A 194 11.77 -12.93 -3.15
N ASP A 195 12.70 -13.20 -2.23
CA ASP A 195 12.40 -13.28 -0.79
C ASP A 195 11.77 -11.98 -0.28
N ARG A 196 11.04 -12.11 0.83
CA ARG A 196 10.52 -10.99 1.60
C ARG A 196 11.02 -11.08 3.01
N ASP A 197 11.61 -10.00 3.48
CA ASP A 197 11.93 -9.85 4.89
C ASP A 197 10.87 -8.97 5.53
N ILE A 198 10.30 -9.41 6.65
CA ILE A 198 9.25 -8.72 7.40
C ILE A 198 9.81 -8.42 8.78
N GLN A 199 9.73 -7.16 9.20
CA GLN A 199 10.27 -6.68 10.47
C GLN A 199 9.14 -6.23 11.38
N PHE A 200 9.14 -6.74 12.60
CA PHE A 200 8.22 -6.38 13.66
C PHE A 200 8.97 -5.75 14.85
N THR A 201 8.27 -4.91 15.58
CA THR A 201 8.66 -4.36 16.90
C THR A 201 7.59 -4.67 17.92
N GLY A 202 7.98 -4.86 19.17
CA GLY A 202 7.07 -5.11 20.28
C GLY A 202 7.83 -5.28 21.59
N GLU A 203 7.13 -5.63 22.66
CA GLU A 203 7.74 -5.82 23.97
C GLU A 203 8.71 -7.01 23.98
N HIS A 204 9.83 -6.80 24.68
CA HIS A 204 11.00 -7.65 24.65
C HIS A 204 10.73 -9.09 25.05
N ASP A 205 10.04 -9.33 26.16
CA ASP A 205 9.79 -10.70 26.65
C ASP A 205 8.88 -11.46 25.68
N SER A 206 7.84 -10.81 25.19
CA SER A 206 6.88 -11.39 24.24
C SER A 206 7.54 -11.70 22.90
N MET A 207 8.35 -10.77 22.36
CA MET A 207 9.11 -10.99 21.13
C MET A 207 10.16 -12.09 21.25
N SER A 208 10.89 -12.12 22.37
CA SER A 208 11.87 -13.17 22.65
C SER A 208 11.20 -14.55 22.68
N ALA A 209 10.02 -14.65 23.29
CA ALA A 209 9.23 -15.88 23.29
C ALA A 209 8.76 -16.28 21.89
N VAL A 210 8.25 -15.34 21.08
CA VAL A 210 7.87 -15.61 19.68
C VAL A 210 9.07 -16.11 18.87
N SER A 211 10.22 -15.43 19.02
CA SER A 211 11.46 -15.83 18.36
C SER A 211 11.87 -17.26 18.73
N ALA A 212 11.77 -17.63 20.01
CA ALA A 212 12.07 -18.99 20.48
C ALA A 212 11.12 -20.04 19.90
N VAL A 213 9.81 -19.71 19.77
CA VAL A 213 8.84 -20.61 19.13
C VAL A 213 9.22 -20.86 17.67
N ILE A 214 9.49 -19.81 16.90
CA ILE A 214 9.86 -19.92 15.48
C ILE A 214 11.19 -20.69 15.32
N ASP A 215 12.18 -20.42 16.17
CA ASP A 215 13.49 -21.08 16.15
C ASP A 215 13.42 -22.58 16.49
N SER A 216 12.35 -23.02 17.19
CA SER A 216 12.13 -24.44 17.51
C SER A 216 11.55 -25.26 16.36
N ILE A 217 10.91 -24.61 15.36
CA ILE A 217 10.24 -25.29 14.24
C ILE A 217 11.21 -26.14 13.40
N PRO A 218 12.40 -25.64 12.98
CA PRO A 218 13.34 -26.44 12.22
C PRO A 218 13.78 -27.73 12.93
N ALA A 219 13.92 -27.69 14.25
CA ALA A 219 14.27 -28.87 15.05
C ALA A 219 13.14 -29.90 15.04
N ALA A 220 11.88 -29.48 15.19
CA ALA A 220 10.72 -30.36 15.10
C ALA A 220 10.55 -30.99 13.71
N LEU A 221 10.89 -30.25 12.64
CA LEU A 221 10.88 -30.77 11.28
C LEU A 221 12.01 -31.76 10.99
N ALA A 222 13.15 -31.66 11.68
CA ALA A 222 14.34 -32.49 11.42
C ALA A 222 14.10 -33.98 11.72
N ASP A 223 13.17 -34.30 12.62
CA ASP A 223 12.82 -35.67 13.01
C ASP A 223 11.85 -36.34 12.01
N ILE A 224 11.30 -35.58 11.06
CA ILE A 224 10.31 -36.06 10.11
C ILE A 224 11.01 -36.58 8.84
N ASN A 225 10.58 -37.75 8.38
CA ASN A 225 11.10 -38.31 7.14
C ASN A 225 10.57 -37.51 5.94
N PRO A 226 11.44 -36.93 5.09
CA PRO A 226 11.01 -36.11 3.95
C PRO A 226 10.23 -36.89 2.88
N ASP A 227 10.30 -38.23 2.89
CA ASP A 227 9.59 -39.08 1.94
C ASP A 227 8.13 -39.38 2.33
N GLN A 228 7.68 -38.92 3.50
CA GLN A 228 6.32 -39.14 4.00
C GLN A 228 5.50 -37.86 3.97
N ASP A 229 4.18 -38.00 3.82
CA ASP A 229 3.25 -36.87 3.95
C ASP A 229 3.40 -36.25 5.35
N ILE A 230 3.75 -34.97 5.39
CA ILE A 230 4.00 -34.24 6.63
C ILE A 230 2.66 -33.78 7.20
N ASP A 231 2.29 -34.29 8.37
CA ASP A 231 1.15 -33.80 9.14
C ASP A 231 1.58 -32.55 9.95
N LEU A 232 1.34 -31.36 9.38
CA LEU A 232 1.72 -30.08 9.99
C LEU A 232 1.12 -29.89 11.39
N ASP A 233 -0.10 -30.37 11.63
CA ASP A 233 -0.73 -30.30 12.95
C ASP A 233 0.03 -31.13 13.99
N ALA A 234 0.55 -32.30 13.58
CA ALA A 234 1.39 -33.12 14.45
C ALA A 234 2.73 -32.44 14.75
N VAL A 235 3.33 -31.76 13.77
CA VAL A 235 4.57 -30.98 13.96
C VAL A 235 4.34 -29.87 14.98
N VAL A 236 3.29 -29.06 14.82
CA VAL A 236 2.99 -27.96 15.73
C VAL A 236 2.75 -28.48 17.15
N ARG A 237 1.98 -29.55 17.32
CA ARG A 237 1.75 -30.16 18.65
C ARG A 237 3.01 -30.70 19.32
N SER A 238 4.06 -31.00 18.54
CA SER A 238 5.34 -31.46 19.07
C SER A 238 6.28 -30.33 19.51
N LEU A 239 5.92 -29.07 19.27
CA LEU A 239 6.76 -27.94 19.66
C LEU A 239 6.90 -27.87 21.20
N PRO A 240 8.12 -27.60 21.72
CA PRO A 240 8.38 -27.60 23.17
C PRO A 240 7.48 -26.65 23.98
N ILE A 241 7.04 -25.56 23.37
CA ILE A 241 6.19 -24.56 24.03
C ILE A 241 4.87 -25.13 24.56
N PHE A 242 4.33 -26.19 23.93
CA PHE A 242 3.11 -26.85 24.41
C PHE A 242 3.38 -27.69 25.67
N GLU A 243 4.59 -28.21 25.86
CA GLU A 243 4.99 -28.85 27.12
C GLU A 243 5.11 -27.81 28.25
N ASP A 244 5.62 -26.62 27.93
CA ASP A 244 5.70 -25.50 28.87
C ASP A 244 4.31 -25.01 29.28
N LEU A 245 3.36 -24.91 28.34
CA LEU A 245 1.96 -24.59 28.63
C LEU A 245 1.30 -25.62 29.56
N ASN A 246 1.55 -26.92 29.33
CA ASN A 246 1.06 -27.97 30.23
C ASN A 246 1.69 -27.87 31.63
N THR A 247 2.95 -27.46 31.71
CA THR A 247 3.63 -27.20 32.98
C THR A 247 3.00 -26.01 33.70
N LEU A 248 2.72 -24.91 33.00
CA LEU A 248 1.99 -23.75 33.56
C LEU A 248 0.59 -24.12 34.06
N ALA A 249 -0.11 -25.01 33.35
CA ALA A 249 -1.40 -25.54 33.80
C ALA A 249 -1.27 -26.29 35.14
N SER A 250 -0.23 -27.10 35.30
CA SER A 250 0.03 -27.85 36.54
C SER A 250 0.37 -26.96 37.74
N LEU A 251 0.95 -25.79 37.49
CA LEU A 251 1.27 -24.79 38.51
C LEU A 251 0.04 -23.96 38.95
N GLY A 252 -1.07 -24.05 38.22
CA GLY A 252 -2.32 -23.34 38.55
C GLY A 252 -2.24 -21.83 38.38
N THR A 253 -1.32 -21.34 37.54
CA THR A 253 -1.15 -19.90 37.27
C THR A 253 -2.22 -19.34 36.34
N PHE A 254 -2.87 -20.17 35.54
CA PHE A 254 -3.93 -19.79 34.60
C PHE A 254 -5.20 -20.57 34.87
N SER A 255 -6.36 -20.00 34.51
CA SER A 255 -7.59 -20.79 34.47
C SER A 255 -7.54 -21.79 33.31
N GLY A 256 -8.28 -22.90 33.43
CA GLY A 256 -8.33 -23.90 32.36
C GLY A 256 -8.89 -23.36 31.04
N ASN A 257 -9.75 -22.33 31.09
CA ASN A 257 -10.26 -21.68 29.89
C ASN A 257 -9.18 -20.78 29.26
N ASP A 258 -8.50 -19.94 30.05
CA ASP A 258 -7.45 -19.06 29.53
C ASP A 258 -6.33 -19.87 28.88
N LEU A 259 -5.92 -20.98 29.51
CA LEU A 259 -4.85 -21.81 29.01
C LEU A 259 -5.23 -22.53 27.71
N LYS A 260 -6.51 -22.92 27.59
CA LYS A 260 -7.05 -23.45 26.34
C LYS A 260 -7.04 -22.40 25.24
N ASP A 261 -7.53 -21.19 25.52
CA ASP A 261 -7.60 -20.11 24.52
C ASP A 261 -6.19 -19.69 24.07
N ILE A 262 -5.23 -19.61 25.00
CA ILE A 262 -3.80 -19.37 24.70
C ILE A 262 -3.24 -20.51 23.84
N SER A 263 -3.49 -21.76 24.21
CA SER A 263 -3.00 -22.94 23.46
C SER A 263 -3.58 -22.99 22.05
N ASP A 264 -4.88 -22.72 21.88
CA ASP A 264 -5.55 -22.74 20.58
C ASP A 264 -5.01 -21.61 19.68
N THR A 265 -4.82 -20.41 20.25
CA THR A 265 -4.25 -19.25 19.54
C THR A 265 -2.79 -19.51 19.13
N MET A 266 -1.98 -20.07 20.04
CA MET A 266 -0.59 -20.41 19.77
C MET A 266 -0.45 -21.50 18.71
N HIS A 267 -1.33 -22.52 18.75
CA HIS A 267 -1.39 -23.58 17.74
C HIS A 267 -1.70 -23.01 16.35
N GLN A 268 -2.72 -22.16 16.24
CA GLN A 268 -3.09 -21.53 14.98
C GLN A 268 -1.97 -20.62 14.45
N GLY A 269 -1.35 -19.81 15.31
CA GLY A 269 -0.24 -18.94 14.93
C GLY A 269 0.98 -19.72 14.44
N ALA A 270 1.35 -20.79 15.14
CA ALA A 270 2.46 -21.67 14.74
C ALA A 270 2.18 -22.40 13.41
N LEU A 271 0.94 -22.86 13.21
CA LEU A 271 0.53 -23.50 11.96
C LEU A 271 0.64 -22.53 10.78
N LEU A 272 0.13 -21.30 10.91
CA LEU A 272 0.23 -20.27 9.87
C LEU A 272 1.69 -19.89 9.56
N ALA A 273 2.53 -19.78 10.59
CA ALA A 273 3.96 -19.49 10.40
C ALA A 273 4.67 -20.63 9.65
N LEU A 274 4.36 -21.88 9.99
CA LEU A 274 4.90 -23.07 9.34
C LEU A 274 4.43 -23.19 7.88
N GLU A 275 3.13 -23.05 7.61
CA GLU A 275 2.55 -23.05 6.26
C GLU A 275 3.15 -21.94 5.39
N SER A 276 3.39 -20.77 5.99
CA SER A 276 3.99 -19.64 5.29
C SER A 276 5.49 -19.81 5.05
N GLY A 277 6.14 -20.84 5.60
CA GLY A 277 7.57 -21.08 5.46
C GLY A 277 8.40 -19.93 6.06
N VAL A 278 7.99 -19.46 7.23
CA VAL A 278 8.67 -18.40 7.99
C VAL A 278 10.05 -18.89 8.44
N ILE A 279 11.09 -18.11 8.15
CA ILE A 279 12.46 -18.37 8.61
C ILE A 279 12.90 -17.19 9.47
N LEU A 280 13.36 -17.45 10.69
CA LEU A 280 13.90 -16.41 11.55
C LEU A 280 15.24 -15.89 10.98
N ILE A 281 15.40 -14.57 10.91
CA ILE A 281 16.67 -13.93 10.57
C ILE A 281 17.21 -13.24 11.81
N ASP A 282 18.52 -13.41 12.06
CA ASP A 282 19.21 -12.57 13.04
C ASP A 282 19.16 -11.11 12.59
N SER A 283 18.53 -10.24 13.39
CA SER A 283 18.42 -8.81 13.13
C SER A 283 19.78 -8.16 12.84
N GLN A 284 20.89 -8.66 13.43
CA GLN A 284 22.24 -8.16 13.14
C GLN A 284 22.73 -8.51 11.72
N ALA A 285 22.26 -9.63 11.16
CA ALA A 285 22.63 -10.08 9.82
C ALA A 285 21.92 -9.27 8.71
N MET A 286 20.85 -8.54 9.03
CA MET A 286 20.23 -7.60 8.09
C MET A 286 21.12 -6.39 7.83
N ASP A 287 21.63 -5.76 8.89
CA ASP A 287 22.45 -4.56 8.79
C ASP A 287 23.74 -4.84 7.99
N ALA A 288 24.34 -6.01 8.18
CA ALA A 288 25.54 -6.43 7.47
C ALA A 288 25.32 -6.63 5.95
N ASN A 289 24.11 -7.02 5.53
CA ASN A 289 23.82 -7.38 4.14
C ASN A 289 23.27 -6.21 3.31
N ILE A 290 22.68 -5.20 3.96
CA ILE A 290 22.30 -3.93 3.32
C ILE A 290 23.56 -3.13 2.93
N HIS A 291 24.70 -3.37 3.59
CA HIS A 291 25.96 -2.65 3.37
C HIS A 291 26.93 -3.27 2.34
N GLN A 292 26.64 -4.43 1.76
CA GLN A 292 27.45 -4.99 0.66
C GLN A 292 26.96 -4.51 -0.72
N ARG A 293 27.02 -3.19 -0.93
CA ARG A 293 27.09 -2.64 -2.29
C ARG A 293 28.58 -2.57 -2.66
N PRO A 294 29.05 -3.18 -3.76
CA PRO A 294 30.46 -3.09 -4.16
C PRO A 294 30.81 -1.62 -4.35
N ALA A 295 31.80 -1.15 -3.58
CA ALA A 295 32.27 0.22 -3.65
C ALA A 295 32.64 0.57 -5.11
N PRO A 296 32.24 1.75 -5.62
CA PRO A 296 32.77 2.23 -6.88
C PRO A 296 34.28 2.40 -6.73
N THR A 297 35.02 1.74 -7.63
CA THR A 297 36.46 1.91 -7.78
C THR A 297 36.79 3.41 -7.84
N PRO A 298 37.81 3.88 -7.10
CA PRO A 298 38.16 5.29 -7.09
C PRO A 298 38.58 5.72 -8.50
N THR A 299 37.82 6.67 -9.05
CA THR A 299 38.18 7.41 -10.26
C THR A 299 39.52 8.09 -10.02
N VAL A 300 40.51 7.65 -10.80
CA VAL A 300 41.80 8.29 -10.95
C VAL A 300 41.58 9.75 -11.40
N SER A 301 42.32 10.64 -10.77
CA SER A 301 42.24 12.09 -10.88
C SER A 301 42.39 12.60 -12.32
N ASP A 302 41.61 13.63 -12.65
CA ASP A 302 41.77 14.50 -13.81
C ASP A 302 43.15 15.18 -13.81
N ALA A 303 44.10 14.59 -14.53
CA ALA A 303 45.19 15.27 -15.23
C ALA A 303 45.77 14.26 -16.23
N ASP A 304 45.84 14.64 -17.50
CA ASP A 304 46.47 13.91 -18.61
C ASP A 304 45.65 12.83 -19.35
N VAL A 305 44.53 13.19 -20.00
CA VAL A 305 44.13 12.53 -21.26
C VAL A 305 43.47 13.53 -22.24
N GLU A 306 44.24 14.51 -22.71
CA GLU A 306 43.87 15.36 -23.87
C GLU A 306 44.56 14.88 -25.18
N SER A 307 44.92 13.59 -25.26
CA SER A 307 45.59 13.02 -26.43
C SER A 307 45.21 11.55 -26.66
N ALA A 308 43.93 11.26 -26.86
CA ALA A 308 43.49 9.97 -27.40
C ALA A 308 42.13 9.98 -28.12
N VAL A 309 41.58 11.15 -28.50
CA VAL A 309 40.36 11.23 -29.32
C VAL A 309 40.74 11.65 -30.73
N ARG A 310 41.40 10.76 -31.48
CA ARG A 310 41.52 10.88 -32.95
C ARG A 310 42.01 9.63 -33.69
N GLU A 311 41.69 8.42 -33.23
CA GLU A 311 41.87 7.24 -34.10
C GLU A 311 41.09 6.03 -33.56
N SER A 312 39.79 5.97 -33.84
CA SER A 312 38.96 4.74 -33.85
C SER A 312 37.55 5.10 -34.33
N ALA A 313 37.48 5.68 -35.53
CA ALA A 313 36.23 5.92 -36.26
C ALA A 313 36.31 5.14 -37.58
N ALA A 314 36.23 3.81 -37.49
CA ALA A 314 35.89 2.92 -38.60
C ALA A 314 35.63 1.50 -38.07
N MET A 315 34.53 0.91 -38.53
CA MET A 315 34.13 -0.51 -38.36
C MET A 315 33.52 -0.89 -37.00
N ASP A 316 32.21 -0.69 -36.87
CA ASP A 316 31.26 -1.82 -37.02
C ASP A 316 29.83 -1.28 -36.93
N SER A 317 29.17 -1.26 -38.10
CA SER A 317 27.77 -0.92 -38.25
C SER A 317 27.05 -2.18 -38.72
N GLU A 318 26.61 -3.00 -37.76
CA GLU A 318 25.59 -4.01 -37.99
C GLU A 318 24.33 -3.63 -37.22
N THR A 319 23.36 -3.13 -38.00
CA THR A 319 21.90 -3.30 -37.89
C THR A 319 21.37 -3.81 -36.54
N ARG A 320 20.96 -2.87 -35.68
CA ARG A 320 20.01 -3.14 -34.58
C ARG A 320 18.64 -2.58 -34.97
N SER A 321 17.70 -3.49 -35.23
CA SER A 321 16.35 -3.22 -35.70
C SER A 321 15.50 -2.54 -34.61
N PRO A 322 14.73 -1.48 -34.92
CA PRO A 322 13.79 -0.86 -33.98
C PRO A 322 12.48 -1.65 -33.99
N GLY A 323 12.38 -2.70 -33.17
CA GLY A 323 11.19 -3.58 -33.17
C GLY A 323 10.80 -4.23 -31.84
N ASP A 324 11.71 -4.38 -30.87
CA ASP A 324 11.44 -5.25 -29.71
C ASP A 324 10.78 -4.58 -28.49
N ASP A 325 10.82 -3.24 -28.35
CA ASP A 325 10.18 -2.58 -27.20
C ASP A 325 8.65 -2.39 -27.36
N ALA A 326 8.10 -2.56 -28.56
CA ALA A 326 6.67 -2.44 -28.82
C ALA A 326 5.88 -3.73 -28.47
N LEU A 327 6.54 -4.89 -28.47
CA LEU A 327 5.90 -6.18 -28.18
C LEU A 327 5.66 -6.38 -26.67
N SER A 328 6.55 -5.86 -25.80
CA SER A 328 6.40 -5.95 -24.35
C SER A 328 5.24 -5.11 -23.78
N ALA A 329 4.83 -4.03 -24.47
CA ALA A 329 3.68 -3.22 -24.06
C ALA A 329 2.36 -3.88 -24.46
N ALA A 330 2.29 -4.49 -25.65
CA ALA A 330 1.13 -5.23 -26.12
C ALA A 330 0.88 -6.51 -25.31
N GLU A 331 1.94 -7.22 -24.91
CA GLU A 331 1.84 -8.42 -24.04
C GLU A 331 1.39 -8.09 -22.61
N ARG A 332 1.69 -6.88 -22.11
CA ARG A 332 1.18 -6.40 -20.81
C ARG A 332 -0.31 -6.08 -20.86
N ASP A 333 -0.80 -5.53 -21.97
CA ASP A 333 -2.22 -5.24 -22.16
C ASP A 333 -3.08 -6.50 -22.27
N GLU A 334 -2.58 -7.56 -22.94
CA GLU A 334 -3.33 -8.83 -23.06
C GLU A 334 -3.56 -9.52 -21.70
N HIS A 335 -2.60 -9.41 -20.78
CA HIS A 335 -2.72 -9.98 -19.43
C HIS A 335 -3.73 -9.21 -18.58
N TYR A 336 -3.77 -7.87 -18.73
CA TYR A 336 -4.76 -7.02 -18.07
C TYR A 336 -6.19 -7.26 -18.61
N ASP A 337 -6.32 -7.40 -19.93
CA ASP A 337 -7.60 -7.70 -20.59
C ASP A 337 -8.12 -9.10 -20.26
N ARG A 338 -7.23 -10.09 -20.06
CA ARG A 338 -7.60 -11.43 -19.59
C ARG A 338 -8.08 -11.38 -18.14
N TYR A 339 -7.37 -10.65 -17.26
CA TYR A 339 -7.76 -10.47 -15.86
C TYR A 339 -9.12 -9.77 -15.72
N LEU A 340 -9.39 -8.71 -16.49
CA LEU A 340 -10.68 -8.02 -16.49
C LEU A 340 -11.83 -8.93 -16.93
N ARG A 341 -11.63 -9.74 -17.99
CA ARG A 341 -12.61 -10.73 -18.44
C ARG A 341 -12.89 -11.82 -17.42
N GLU A 342 -11.86 -12.34 -16.76
CA GLU A 342 -12.01 -13.38 -15.74
C GLU A 342 -12.71 -12.84 -14.48
N ARG A 343 -12.39 -11.62 -14.06
CA ARG A 343 -13.08 -10.91 -12.97
C ARG A 343 -14.55 -10.66 -13.29
N GLU A 344 -14.87 -10.29 -14.53
CA GLU A 344 -16.26 -10.09 -14.97
C GLU A 344 -17.04 -11.42 -15.02
N ALA A 345 -16.38 -12.52 -15.45
CA ALA A 345 -16.96 -13.87 -15.43
C ALA A 345 -17.26 -14.36 -14.00
N MET A 346 -16.36 -14.10 -13.04
CA MET A 346 -16.60 -14.43 -11.62
C MET A 346 -17.77 -13.65 -11.04
N LEU A 347 -17.90 -12.35 -11.36
CA LEU A 347 -19.04 -11.54 -10.91
C LEU A 347 -20.37 -12.01 -11.52
N GLN A 348 -20.37 -12.43 -12.79
CA GLN A 348 -21.56 -13.00 -13.43
C GLN A 348 -21.94 -14.37 -12.85
N GLN A 349 -20.98 -15.22 -12.53
CA GLN A 349 -21.24 -16.49 -11.84
C GLN A 349 -21.81 -16.26 -10.44
N HIS A 350 -21.32 -15.26 -9.71
CA HIS A 350 -21.87 -14.91 -8.40
C HIS A 350 -23.31 -14.38 -8.50
N ALA A 351 -23.61 -13.55 -9.51
CA ALA A 351 -24.96 -13.05 -9.78
C ALA A 351 -25.93 -14.17 -10.24
N ALA A 352 -25.45 -15.13 -11.04
CA ALA A 352 -26.23 -16.29 -11.46
C ALA A 352 -26.52 -17.24 -10.29
N THR A 353 -25.55 -17.41 -9.37
CA THR A 353 -25.72 -18.24 -8.18
C THR A 353 -26.77 -17.62 -7.24
N VAL A 354 -26.69 -16.31 -6.98
CA VAL A 354 -27.69 -15.57 -6.17
C VAL A 354 -29.09 -15.59 -6.81
N SER A 355 -29.18 -15.65 -8.14
CA SER A 355 -30.45 -15.76 -8.86
C SER A 355 -31.03 -17.19 -8.92
N SER A 356 -30.21 -18.23 -8.67
CA SER A 356 -30.62 -19.63 -8.80
C SER A 356 -31.00 -20.31 -7.48
N THR A 357 -30.66 -19.73 -6.32
CA THR A 357 -31.01 -20.28 -4.99
C THR A 357 -32.43 -19.94 -4.52
N GLY A 358 -33.31 -19.50 -5.42
CA GLY A 358 -34.67 -19.07 -5.09
C GLY A 358 -35.79 -20.00 -5.56
N ILE A 359 -35.80 -21.29 -5.19
CA ILE A 359 -37.01 -22.14 -5.30
C ILE A 359 -37.15 -23.10 -4.09
N ASN A 360 -38.36 -23.09 -3.51
CA ASN A 360 -39.00 -23.99 -2.49
C ASN A 360 -38.97 -23.50 -1.03
N GLY A 361 -40.09 -23.17 -0.38
CA GLY A 361 -41.49 -23.13 -0.78
C GLY A 361 -42.38 -22.90 0.45
N HIS A 362 -43.40 -22.05 0.34
CA HIS A 362 -44.65 -22.15 1.11
C HIS A 362 -45.77 -21.46 0.34
N SER A 363 -46.80 -22.25 0.03
CA SER A 363 -47.97 -21.89 -0.76
C SER A 363 -48.91 -21.00 0.05
N MET A 364 -49.32 -19.85 -0.50
CA MET A 364 -50.48 -19.07 -0.07
C MET A 364 -51.29 -18.65 -1.31
N PRO A 365 -52.62 -18.51 -1.19
CA PRO A 365 -53.52 -18.60 -2.33
C PRO A 365 -53.59 -17.31 -3.14
N ALA A 366 -53.90 -17.52 -4.41
CA ALA A 366 -54.00 -16.56 -5.50
C ALA A 366 -54.88 -15.34 -5.19
N ARG A 367 -54.44 -14.18 -5.68
CA ARG A 367 -55.32 -13.05 -5.96
C ARG A 367 -54.97 -12.46 -7.32
N ASP A 368 -55.93 -12.59 -8.23
CA ASP A 368 -56.00 -11.98 -9.55
C ASP A 368 -55.75 -10.47 -9.49
N VAL A 369 -54.75 -9.97 -10.23
CA VAL A 369 -54.73 -8.58 -10.73
C VAL A 369 -54.05 -8.57 -12.10
N SER A 370 -54.77 -8.05 -13.09
CA SER A 370 -54.37 -7.84 -14.48
C SER A 370 -53.22 -6.81 -14.65
N PRO A 371 -52.50 -6.80 -15.78
CA PRO A 371 -51.32 -5.97 -15.98
C PRO A 371 -51.71 -4.54 -16.39
N GLY A 372 -51.20 -3.56 -15.65
CA GLY A 372 -51.29 -2.14 -15.95
C GLY A 372 -49.89 -1.51 -15.99
N THR A 373 -49.54 -0.98 -17.15
CA THR A 373 -48.37 -0.18 -17.49
C THR A 373 -48.10 1.01 -16.57
N GLY A 374 -46.83 1.17 -16.15
CA GLY A 374 -46.13 2.46 -15.99
C GLY A 374 -46.25 3.20 -14.64
N GLY A 375 -45.12 3.41 -13.97
CA GLY A 375 -45.00 4.37 -12.87
C GLY A 375 -43.76 4.19 -11.99
N SER A 376 -42.62 4.75 -12.40
CA SER A 376 -41.32 4.77 -11.68
C SER A 376 -41.32 5.63 -10.39
N GLY A 377 -42.48 5.88 -9.77
CA GLY A 377 -42.62 6.79 -8.63
C GLY A 377 -42.77 6.11 -7.26
N THR A 378 -43.16 4.84 -7.21
CA THR A 378 -43.59 4.20 -5.95
C THR A 378 -42.44 3.67 -5.10
N ASP A 379 -41.31 3.32 -5.72
CA ASP A 379 -40.18 2.74 -5.00
C ASP A 379 -39.42 3.77 -4.17
N ASP A 380 -39.35 5.03 -4.62
CA ASP A 380 -38.71 6.11 -3.86
C ASP A 380 -39.58 6.57 -2.68
N GLU A 381 -40.90 6.44 -2.80
CA GLU A 381 -41.84 6.77 -1.72
C GLU A 381 -41.80 5.70 -0.63
N LEU A 382 -41.79 4.41 -1.02
CA LEU A 382 -41.60 3.29 -0.09
C LEU A 382 -40.25 3.33 0.62
N ARG A 383 -39.19 3.80 -0.05
CA ARG A 383 -37.86 3.98 0.58
C ARG A 383 -37.85 5.12 1.58
N ARG A 384 -38.57 6.22 1.33
CA ARG A 384 -38.66 7.34 2.29
C ARG A 384 -39.43 6.93 3.54
N ASP A 385 -40.54 6.24 3.38
CA ASP A 385 -41.35 5.76 4.52
C ASP A 385 -40.56 4.79 5.41
N ALA A 386 -39.78 3.88 4.81
CA ALA A 386 -38.91 2.96 5.55
C ALA A 386 -37.80 3.67 6.34
N VAL A 387 -37.25 4.77 5.82
CA VAL A 387 -36.22 5.56 6.50
C VAL A 387 -36.81 6.36 7.66
N GLU A 388 -38.01 6.93 7.49
CA GLU A 388 -38.69 7.63 8.59
C GLU A 388 -39.06 6.69 9.75
N GLU A 389 -39.47 5.46 9.45
CA GLU A 389 -39.78 4.46 10.48
C GLU A 389 -38.52 4.03 11.27
N LEU A 390 -37.39 3.89 10.59
CA LEU A 390 -36.09 3.60 11.22
C LEU A 390 -35.60 4.72 12.13
N LEU A 391 -35.73 5.98 11.69
CA LEU A 391 -35.38 7.15 12.51
C LEU A 391 -36.28 7.27 13.74
N ARG A 392 -37.57 6.98 13.60
CA ARG A 392 -38.52 6.98 14.71
C ARG A 392 -38.20 5.88 15.75
N SER A 393 -37.80 4.70 15.29
CA SER A 393 -37.37 3.60 16.16
C SER A 393 -36.09 3.94 16.93
N LEU A 394 -35.14 4.65 16.29
CA LEU A 394 -33.90 5.09 16.93
C LEU A 394 -34.13 6.16 18.01
N GLU A 395 -35.06 7.09 17.79
CA GLU A 395 -35.44 8.08 18.81
C GLU A 395 -36.13 7.44 20.02
N GLN A 396 -36.95 6.41 19.81
CA GLN A 396 -37.58 5.67 20.91
C GLN A 396 -36.56 4.85 21.72
N SER A 397 -35.58 4.23 21.05
CA SER A 397 -34.50 3.50 21.71
C SER A 397 -33.55 4.39 22.50
N ARG A 398 -33.50 5.69 22.20
CA ARG A 398 -32.59 6.65 22.85
C ARG A 398 -33.24 7.35 24.05
N ASN A 399 -34.57 7.28 24.16
CA ASN A 399 -35.37 7.81 25.26
C ASN A 399 -35.84 6.73 26.26
N SER A 400 -35.48 5.47 26.02
CA SER A 400 -35.61 4.35 26.98
C SER A 400 -34.24 4.07 27.59
#